data_AF-A0A7K3L036-F1
#
_entry.id   AF-A0A7K3L036-F1
#
_cell.length_a   1.000
_cell.length_b   1.000
_cell.length_c   1.000
_cell.angle_alpha   90.00
_cell.angle_beta   90.00
_cell.angle_gamma   90.00
#
_symmetry.space_group_name_H-M   'P 1'
#
loop_
_entity.id
_entity.type
_entity.pdbx_description
1 polymer ?
#
loop_
_entity_poly.entity_id
_entity_poly.type
_entity_poly.pdbx_seq_one_letter_code
_entity_poly.pdbx_strand_id
1 'polypeptide(L)'
;MSKSGVGISSFWLKVTAIVAMTCNHVANVFASTIPTAAMGLYPLGGITFPIMAFLLVEGYHYTSNVRRYALRLAAFAVVSQVPYSLLWGAVPNVLFTLLVSLGVLVAHDRVSSRPLFALIAGMATLASLPFDWGLIGVLTVLLFHRLRHHPHGVPMALAVPFLAIGLPPALAIVSHGPDAVGALSMLTADPFAAAAPSFSATNTIDDLGALAALWATVFFALVGFFFGSALITYYNGRRGRPMKWFFYAYYPVHLAVIWLMSVLII
;
A
#
# COMPACT_ATOMS: atom_id res chain seq x y z
N MET A 1 -8.50 22.39 -2.83
CA MET A 1 -9.81 21.95 -3.37
C MET A 1 -10.89 22.18 -2.31
N SER A 2 -11.69 23.23 -2.44
CA SER A 2 -12.99 23.29 -1.76
C SER A 2 -14.03 22.71 -2.72
N LYS A 3 -14.16 21.38 -2.76
CA LYS A 3 -15.27 20.73 -3.44
C LYS A 3 -16.43 20.66 -2.44
N SER A 4 -17.18 21.75 -2.31
CA SER A 4 -18.42 21.76 -1.52
C SER A 4 -19.53 21.07 -2.32
N GLY A 5 -19.65 19.75 -2.15
CA GLY A 5 -20.68 18.92 -2.78
C GLY A 5 -20.76 17.51 -2.18
N VAL A 6 -21.77 16.75 -2.60
CA VAL A 6 -21.92 15.30 -2.35
C VAL A 6 -20.64 14.60 -2.82
N GLY A 7 -20.01 13.80 -1.95
CA GLY A 7 -18.75 13.14 -2.25
C GLY A 7 -18.20 12.37 -1.03
N ILE A 8 -17.04 11.75 -1.19
CA ILE A 8 -16.47 10.84 -0.19
C ILE A 8 -15.66 11.64 0.83
N SER A 9 -15.95 11.43 2.12
CA SER A 9 -15.21 12.09 3.20
C SER A 9 -13.96 11.28 3.61
N SER A 10 -13.02 11.90 4.33
CA SER A 10 -11.82 11.23 4.85
C SER A 10 -12.18 10.06 5.76
N PHE A 11 -13.31 10.13 6.47
CA PHE A 11 -13.84 9.01 7.24
C PHE A 11 -14.09 7.78 6.37
N TRP A 12 -14.81 7.95 5.25
CA TRP A 12 -15.13 6.84 4.36
C TRP A 12 -13.90 6.29 3.65
N LEU A 13 -12.97 7.15 3.23
CA LEU A 13 -11.68 6.69 2.69
C LEU A 13 -10.94 5.81 3.70
N LYS A 14 -10.88 6.21 4.98
CA LYS A 14 -10.25 5.40 6.03
C LYS A 14 -10.94 4.07 6.27
N VAL A 15 -12.28 4.06 6.29
CA VAL A 15 -13.03 2.80 6.42
C VAL A 15 -12.72 1.87 5.25
N THR A 16 -12.72 2.38 4.01
CA THR A 16 -12.37 1.58 2.84
C THR A 16 -10.94 1.03 2.93
N ALA A 17 -9.96 1.86 3.31
CA ALA A 17 -8.58 1.42 3.49
C ALA A 17 -8.44 0.33 4.57
N ILE A 18 -9.14 0.47 5.70
CA ILE A 18 -9.14 -0.52 6.78
C ILE A 18 -9.70 -1.87 6.29
N VAL A 19 -10.85 -1.85 5.62
CA VAL A 19 -11.49 -3.07 5.11
C VAL A 19 -10.59 -3.74 4.08
N ALA A 20 -10.10 -2.98 3.10
CA ALA A 20 -9.19 -3.46 2.06
C ALA A 20 -7.91 -4.08 2.63
N MET A 21 -7.28 -3.43 3.61
CA MET A 21 -6.08 -3.90 4.30
C MET A 21 -6.33 -5.22 5.03
N THR A 22 -7.49 -5.34 5.67
CA THR A 22 -7.89 -6.56 6.39
C THR A 22 -8.08 -7.72 5.43
N CYS A 23 -8.82 -7.50 4.33
CA CYS A 23 -8.99 -8.50 3.29
C CYS A 23 -7.63 -8.99 2.77
N ASN A 24 -6.71 -8.07 2.50
CA ASN A 24 -5.38 -8.40 2.02
C ASN A 24 -4.55 -9.22 3.01
N HIS A 25 -4.50 -8.82 4.29
CA HIS A 25 -3.71 -9.55 5.28
C HIS A 25 -4.30 -10.91 5.61
N VAL A 26 -5.64 -11.03 5.68
CA VAL A 26 -6.31 -12.33 5.81
C VAL A 26 -6.00 -13.21 4.62
N ALA A 27 -6.07 -12.68 3.39
CA ALA A 27 -5.74 -13.42 2.18
C ALA A 27 -4.27 -13.88 2.16
N ASN A 28 -3.33 -13.04 2.59
CA ASN A 28 -1.91 -13.39 2.68
C ASN A 28 -1.66 -14.52 3.69
N VAL A 29 -2.22 -14.39 4.89
CA VAL A 29 -1.88 -15.29 6.01
C VAL A 29 -2.60 -16.63 5.91
N PHE A 30 -3.84 -16.63 5.43
CA PHE A 30 -4.68 -17.84 5.33
C PHE A 30 -4.83 -18.37 3.91
N ALA A 31 -3.91 -18.01 2.99
CA ALA A 31 -3.96 -18.44 1.59
C ALA A 31 -4.07 -19.97 1.43
N SER A 32 -3.36 -20.72 2.26
CA SER A 32 -3.40 -22.20 2.28
C SER A 32 -4.72 -22.76 2.81
N THR A 33 -5.38 -22.06 3.74
CA THR A 33 -6.64 -22.49 4.37
C THR A 33 -7.86 -22.12 3.52
N ILE A 34 -7.84 -20.95 2.86
CA ILE A 34 -8.98 -20.41 2.11
C ILE A 34 -8.58 -19.96 0.68
N PRO A 35 -7.98 -20.84 -0.14
CA PRO A 35 -7.32 -20.46 -1.40
C PRO A 35 -8.23 -19.70 -2.37
N THR A 36 -9.46 -20.19 -2.62
CA THR A 36 -10.40 -19.54 -3.54
C THR A 36 -10.84 -18.16 -3.04
N ALA A 37 -11.07 -18.02 -1.73
CA ALA A 37 -11.44 -16.72 -1.16
C ALA A 37 -10.25 -15.75 -1.14
N ALA A 38 -9.04 -16.25 -0.85
CA ALA A 38 -7.82 -15.47 -0.84
C ALA A 38 -7.54 -14.82 -2.21
N MET A 39 -7.80 -15.53 -3.32
CA MET A 39 -7.69 -14.97 -4.68
C MET A 39 -8.53 -13.71 -4.90
N GLY A 40 -9.73 -13.65 -4.32
CA GLY A 40 -10.61 -12.47 -4.43
C GLY A 40 -10.29 -11.37 -3.41
N LEU A 41 -9.84 -11.75 -2.21
CA LEU A 41 -9.57 -10.83 -1.11
C LEU A 41 -8.22 -10.11 -1.23
N TYR A 42 -7.19 -10.79 -1.76
CA TYR A 42 -5.84 -10.25 -1.90
C TYR A 42 -5.79 -8.95 -2.73
N PRO A 43 -6.38 -8.88 -3.94
CA PRO A 43 -6.33 -7.68 -4.79
C PRO A 43 -6.91 -6.42 -4.15
N LEU A 44 -7.84 -6.56 -3.20
CA LEU A 44 -8.44 -5.43 -2.49
C LEU A 44 -7.39 -4.61 -1.74
N GLY A 45 -6.29 -5.25 -1.31
CA GLY A 45 -5.16 -4.59 -0.65
C GLY A 45 -4.58 -3.43 -1.42
N GLY A 46 -4.62 -3.49 -2.75
CA GLY A 46 -4.13 -2.43 -3.63
C GLY A 46 -4.80 -1.09 -3.41
N ILE A 47 -6.02 -1.05 -2.85
CA ILE A 47 -6.77 0.19 -2.57
C ILE A 47 -6.19 0.92 -1.35
N THR A 48 -5.67 0.16 -0.38
CA THR A 48 -5.24 0.66 0.93
C THR A 48 -4.15 1.70 0.78
N PHE A 49 -3.05 1.34 0.11
CA PHE A 49 -1.88 2.20 0.06
C PHE A 49 -2.12 3.54 -0.66
N PRO A 50 -2.74 3.60 -1.85
CA PRO A 50 -3.15 4.85 -2.48
C PRO A 50 -3.92 5.78 -1.53
N ILE A 51 -4.89 5.23 -0.79
CA ILE A 51 -5.67 6.01 0.17
C ILE A 51 -4.79 6.48 1.33
N MET A 52 -3.92 5.63 1.88
CA MET A 52 -3.00 5.98 2.96
C MET A 52 -2.03 7.09 2.54
N ALA A 53 -1.42 6.97 1.36
CA ALA A 53 -0.51 7.96 0.80
C ALA A 53 -1.21 9.30 0.56
N PHE A 54 -2.43 9.27 0.01
CA PHE A 54 -3.24 10.47 -0.18
C PHE A 54 -3.60 11.14 1.16
N LEU A 55 -4.08 10.37 2.14
CA LEU A 55 -4.44 10.87 3.46
C LEU A 55 -3.22 11.38 4.25
N LEU A 56 -2.02 10.84 4.01
CA LEU A 56 -0.77 11.36 4.56
C LEU A 56 -0.52 12.79 4.07
N VAL A 57 -0.61 13.02 2.75
CA VAL A 57 -0.45 14.34 2.11
C VAL A 57 -1.51 15.31 2.60
N GLU A 58 -2.79 14.92 2.62
CA GLU A 58 -3.86 15.75 3.16
C GLU A 58 -3.60 16.08 4.64
N GLY A 59 -3.23 15.09 5.44
CA GLY A 59 -2.90 15.30 6.85
C GLY A 59 -1.74 16.27 7.07
N TYR A 60 -0.73 16.25 6.19
CA TYR A 60 0.40 17.17 6.22
C TYR A 60 -0.02 18.62 5.98
N HIS A 61 -0.87 18.88 4.98
CA HIS A 61 -1.36 20.23 4.67
C HIS A 61 -2.28 20.83 5.73
N TYR A 62 -2.98 19.99 6.51
CA TYR A 62 -3.90 20.44 7.56
C TYR A 62 -3.33 20.33 8.99
N THR A 63 -2.10 19.84 9.17
CA THR A 63 -1.53 19.71 10.52
C THR A 63 -0.91 21.02 10.99
N SER A 64 -1.22 21.42 12.22
CA SER A 64 -0.56 22.56 12.87
C SER A 64 0.81 22.19 13.48
N ASN A 65 1.11 20.90 13.63
CA ASN A 65 2.36 20.45 14.23
C ASN A 65 2.84 19.12 13.62
N VAL A 66 3.73 19.25 12.63
CA VAL A 66 4.30 18.11 11.91
C VAL A 66 5.12 17.21 12.82
N ARG A 67 5.83 17.74 13.83
CA ARG A 67 6.59 16.93 14.80
C ARG A 67 5.68 15.98 15.58
N ARG A 68 4.56 16.48 16.11
CA ARG A 68 3.56 15.62 16.78
C ARG A 68 2.90 14.64 15.81
N TYR A 69 2.82 14.97 14.53
CA TYR A 69 2.34 14.04 13.51
C TYR A 69 3.32 12.91 13.27
N ALA A 70 4.58 13.23 13.01
CA ALA A 70 5.67 12.27 12.84
C ALA A 70 5.84 11.38 14.08
N LEU A 71 5.81 11.93 15.29
CA LEU A 71 5.94 11.15 16.54
C LEU A 71 4.82 10.12 16.72
N ARG A 72 3.57 10.48 16.39
CA ARG A 72 2.48 9.49 16.42
C ARG A 72 2.73 8.39 15.39
N LEU A 73 3.08 8.78 14.17
CA LEU A 73 3.32 7.83 13.10
C LEU A 73 4.47 6.87 13.45
N ALA A 74 5.58 7.39 13.98
CA ALA A 74 6.72 6.62 14.46
C ALA A 74 6.36 5.69 15.63
N ALA A 75 5.60 6.17 16.62
CA ALA A 75 5.15 5.34 17.73
C ALA A 75 4.33 4.15 17.25
N PHE A 76 3.36 4.37 16.36
CA PHE A 76 2.57 3.27 15.79
C PHE A 76 3.39 2.40 14.84
N ALA A 77 4.38 2.93 14.13
CA ALA A 77 5.29 2.13 13.31
C ALA A 77 6.08 1.13 14.17
N VAL A 78 6.64 1.57 15.30
CA VAL A 78 7.37 0.71 16.24
C VAL A 78 6.45 -0.30 16.91
N VAL A 79 5.29 0.13 17.41
CA VAL A 79 4.33 -0.79 18.05
C VAL A 79 3.84 -1.86 17.07
N SER A 80 3.58 -1.48 15.82
CA SER A 80 3.09 -2.41 14.80
C SER A 80 4.19 -3.29 14.23
N GLN A 81 5.46 -2.94 14.42
CA GLN A 81 6.58 -3.76 13.95
C GLN A 81 6.58 -5.14 14.61
N VAL A 82 6.15 -5.24 15.87
CA VAL A 82 6.10 -6.53 16.59
C VAL A 82 5.14 -7.51 15.90
N PRO A 83 3.82 -7.24 15.79
CA PRO A 83 2.91 -8.18 15.13
C PRO A 83 3.20 -8.30 13.62
N TYR A 84 3.69 -7.24 12.96
CA TYR A 84 4.11 -7.32 11.56
C TYR A 84 5.26 -8.32 11.39
N SER A 85 6.27 -8.29 12.27
CA SER A 85 7.41 -9.20 12.19
C SER A 85 7.09 -10.64 12.56
N LEU A 86 6.07 -10.86 13.38
CA LEU A 86 5.56 -12.20 13.64
C LEU A 86 4.87 -12.82 12.41
N LEU A 87 4.33 -12.00 11.50
CA LEU A 87 3.66 -12.45 10.27
C LEU A 87 4.59 -12.53 9.06
N TRP A 88 5.46 -11.53 8.87
CA TRP A 88 6.26 -11.36 7.65
C TRP A 88 7.76 -11.09 7.90
N GLY A 89 8.25 -11.33 9.12
CA GLY A 89 9.67 -11.17 9.47
C GLY A 89 10.13 -9.73 9.67
N ALA A 90 11.45 -9.51 9.74
CA ALA A 90 12.04 -8.24 10.19
C ALA A 90 11.99 -7.09 9.14
N VAL A 91 11.10 -7.17 8.16
CA VAL A 91 10.86 -6.12 7.17
C VAL A 91 10.16 -4.92 7.83
N PRO A 92 10.66 -3.68 7.68
CA PRO A 92 9.99 -2.50 8.21
C PRO A 92 8.61 -2.29 7.56
N ASN A 93 7.58 -2.19 8.40
CA ASN A 93 6.19 -2.04 7.95
C ASN A 93 5.88 -0.71 7.23
N VAL A 94 4.72 -0.65 6.57
CA VAL A 94 4.27 0.50 5.77
C VAL A 94 4.28 1.85 6.51
N LEU A 95 4.12 1.88 7.84
CA LEU A 95 4.16 3.13 8.59
C LEU A 95 5.56 3.75 8.61
N PHE A 96 6.62 2.95 8.52
CA PHE A 96 7.98 3.47 8.31
C PHE A 96 8.13 4.10 6.92
N THR A 97 7.54 3.50 5.88
CA THR A 97 7.49 4.12 4.55
C THR A 97 6.78 5.47 4.61
N LEU A 98 5.60 5.54 5.22
CA LEU A 98 4.86 6.80 5.38
C LEU A 98 5.61 7.83 6.21
N LEU A 99 6.40 7.41 7.21
CA LEU A 99 7.23 8.30 8.02
C LEU A 99 8.36 8.93 7.21
N VAL A 100 9.05 8.12 6.41
CA VAL A 100 10.08 8.61 5.46
C VAL A 100 9.44 9.55 4.45
N SER A 101 8.30 9.18 3.87
CA SER A 101 7.57 10.03 2.92
C SER A 101 7.16 11.37 3.54
N LEU A 102 6.70 11.38 4.79
CA LEU A 102 6.41 12.62 5.52
C LEU A 102 7.67 13.48 5.69
N GLY A 103 8.82 12.88 5.98
CA GLY A 103 10.11 13.57 6.01
C GLY A 103 10.49 14.20 4.66
N VAL A 104 10.25 13.49 3.56
CA VAL A 104 10.46 14.01 2.19
C VAL A 104 9.55 15.18 1.89
N LEU A 105 8.28 15.17 2.34
CA LEU A 105 7.38 16.33 2.20
C LEU A 105 7.89 17.55 2.98
N VAL A 106 8.37 17.35 4.21
CA VAL A 106 8.97 18.43 5.00
C VAL A 106 10.21 18.99 4.31
N ALA A 107 11.08 18.12 3.79
CA ALA A 107 12.27 18.54 3.06
C ALA A 107 11.90 19.32 1.78
N HIS A 108 10.87 18.88 1.06
CA HIS A 108 10.36 19.57 -0.12
C HIS A 108 9.96 21.02 0.16
N ASP A 109 9.34 21.29 1.29
CA ASP A 109 8.85 22.64 1.64
C ASP A 109 9.91 23.51 2.34
N ARG A 110 10.95 22.91 2.92
CA ARG A 110 11.96 23.61 3.74
C ARG A 110 13.29 23.80 3.04
N VAL A 111 13.64 22.96 2.07
CA VAL A 111 14.94 23.00 1.38
C VAL A 111 14.81 23.80 0.09
N SER A 112 15.39 25.00 0.06
CA SER A 112 15.35 25.87 -1.12
C SER A 112 16.22 25.38 -2.28
N SER A 113 17.30 24.64 -1.98
CA SER A 113 18.24 24.12 -2.98
C SER A 113 17.69 22.85 -3.66
N ARG A 114 17.40 22.94 -4.96
CA ARG A 114 16.95 21.80 -5.77
C ARG A 114 17.89 20.59 -5.75
N PRO A 115 19.22 20.72 -5.91
CA PRO A 115 20.11 19.57 -5.86
C PRO A 115 20.18 18.95 -4.45
N LEU A 116 20.17 19.77 -3.39
CA LEU A 116 20.14 19.26 -2.02
C LEU A 116 18.83 18.51 -1.72
N PHE A 117 17.69 19.06 -2.15
CA PHE A 117 16.40 18.37 -2.05
C PHE A 117 16.44 17.03 -2.81
N ALA A 118 16.95 17.02 -4.04
CA ALA A 118 17.04 15.80 -4.84
C ALA A 118 17.94 14.75 -4.16
N LEU A 119 19.06 15.16 -3.56
CA LEU A 119 19.92 14.29 -2.77
C LEU A 119 19.18 13.72 -1.55
N ILE A 120 18.52 14.57 -0.76
CA ILE A 120 17.76 14.14 0.43
C ILE A 120 16.65 13.16 0.03
N ALA A 121 15.86 13.51 -0.97
CA ALA A 121 14.79 12.66 -1.47
C ALA A 121 15.34 11.33 -2.02
N GLY A 122 16.44 11.36 -2.77
CA GLY A 122 17.11 10.18 -3.29
C GLY A 122 17.64 9.26 -2.18
N MET A 123 18.33 9.82 -1.18
CA MET A 123 18.83 9.07 -0.03
C MET A 123 17.70 8.49 0.83
N ALA A 124 16.65 9.26 1.10
CA ALA A 124 15.46 8.79 1.82
C ALA A 124 14.77 7.65 1.06
N THR A 125 14.68 7.77 -0.25
CA THR A 125 14.12 6.74 -1.13
C THR A 125 14.97 5.47 -1.09
N LEU A 126 16.29 5.60 -1.21
CA LEU A 126 17.24 4.48 -1.14
C LEU A 126 17.17 3.76 0.22
N ALA A 127 17.12 4.52 1.31
CA ALA A 127 16.99 3.98 2.67
C ALA A 127 15.65 3.26 2.91
N SER A 128 14.62 3.59 2.11
CA SER A 128 13.30 2.95 2.21
C SER A 128 13.16 1.69 1.36
N LEU A 129 14.14 1.33 0.53
CA LEU A 129 14.08 0.12 -0.31
C LEU A 129 13.67 -1.17 0.43
N PRO A 130 14.13 -1.45 1.67
CA PRO A 130 13.73 -2.67 2.36
C PRO A 130 12.37 -2.57 3.05
N PHE A 131 11.64 -1.44 2.95
CA PHE A 131 10.36 -1.26 3.63
C PHE A 131 9.23 -1.78 2.75
N ASP A 132 8.11 -2.17 3.37
CA ASP A 132 6.93 -2.79 2.71
C ASP A 132 6.51 -2.13 1.38
N TRP A 133 6.45 -0.79 1.33
CA TRP A 133 6.15 -0.04 0.09
C TRP A 133 7.33 0.74 -0.49
N GLY A 134 8.46 0.75 0.21
CA GLY A 134 9.72 1.45 -0.09
C GLY A 134 9.66 2.61 -1.10
N LEU A 135 10.45 2.45 -2.17
CA LEU A 135 10.60 3.41 -3.28
C LEU A 135 9.24 3.89 -3.81
N ILE A 136 8.34 2.94 -4.08
CA ILE A 136 7.04 3.22 -4.68
C ILE A 136 6.20 4.10 -3.75
N GLY A 137 6.27 3.86 -2.45
CA GLY A 137 5.51 4.62 -1.49
C GLY A 137 6.02 6.05 -1.31
N VAL A 138 7.33 6.25 -1.31
CA VAL A 138 7.94 7.59 -1.25
C VAL A 138 7.59 8.40 -2.50
N LEU A 139 7.74 7.81 -3.69
CA LEU A 139 7.40 8.46 -4.95
C LEU A 139 5.91 8.80 -5.04
N THR A 140 5.03 7.88 -4.70
CA THR A 140 3.56 8.09 -4.77
C THR A 140 3.14 9.26 -3.88
N VAL A 141 3.65 9.35 -2.65
CA VAL A 141 3.37 10.47 -1.74
C VAL A 141 3.88 11.80 -2.31
N LEU A 142 5.12 11.82 -2.83
CA LEU A 142 5.69 13.03 -3.41
C LEU A 142 4.90 13.49 -4.65
N LEU A 143 4.45 12.56 -5.49
CA LEU A 143 3.61 12.86 -6.65
C LEU A 143 2.24 13.40 -6.24
N PHE A 144 1.57 12.79 -5.26
CA PHE A 144 0.32 13.33 -4.73
C PHE A 144 0.48 14.75 -4.18
N HIS A 145 1.59 15.05 -3.52
CA HIS A 145 1.88 16.39 -3.04
C HIS A 145 2.09 17.38 -4.20
N ARG A 146 2.96 17.05 -5.17
CA ARG A 146 3.28 17.93 -6.30
C ARG A 146 2.12 18.16 -7.25
N LEU A 147 1.32 17.12 -7.50
CA LEU A 147 0.21 17.15 -8.45
C LEU A 147 -1.11 17.55 -7.78
N ARG A 148 -1.10 17.92 -6.49
CA ARG A 148 -2.31 18.26 -5.70
C ARG A 148 -3.22 19.29 -6.37
N HIS A 149 -2.63 20.25 -7.07
CA HIS A 149 -3.36 21.35 -7.73
C HIS A 149 -3.70 21.04 -9.20
N HIS A 150 -3.22 19.92 -9.74
CA HIS A 150 -3.48 19.52 -11.11
C HIS A 150 -4.84 18.82 -11.22
N PRO A 151 -5.69 19.13 -12.24
CA PRO A 151 -7.03 18.54 -12.36
C PRO A 151 -7.02 17.01 -12.47
N HIS A 152 -5.95 16.45 -13.04
CA HIS A 152 -5.73 15.00 -13.17
C HIS A 152 -4.61 14.48 -12.24
N GLY A 153 -4.29 15.20 -11.17
CA GLY A 153 -3.13 14.88 -10.35
C GLY A 153 -3.17 13.51 -9.68
N VAL A 154 -4.37 13.07 -9.25
CA VAL A 154 -4.57 11.76 -8.61
C VAL A 154 -4.31 10.60 -9.58
N PRO A 155 -4.98 10.50 -10.74
CA PRO A 155 -4.70 9.41 -11.69
C PRO A 155 -3.26 9.47 -12.23
N MET A 156 -2.68 10.65 -12.43
CA MET A 156 -1.27 10.77 -12.83
C MET A 156 -0.31 10.24 -11.76
N ALA A 157 -0.55 10.55 -10.48
CA ALA A 157 0.27 10.05 -9.38
C ALA A 157 0.19 8.52 -9.26
N LEU A 158 -0.97 7.92 -9.54
CA LEU A 158 -1.19 6.47 -9.49
C LEU A 158 -0.80 5.73 -10.76
N ALA A 159 -0.62 6.42 -11.89
CA ALA A 159 -0.08 5.82 -13.11
C ALA A 159 1.37 5.34 -12.91
N VAL A 160 2.18 6.06 -12.15
CA VAL A 160 3.59 5.68 -11.89
C VAL A 160 3.72 4.34 -11.17
N PRO A 161 3.10 4.12 -9.98
CA PRO A 161 3.14 2.82 -9.33
C PRO A 161 2.47 1.71 -10.17
N PHE A 162 1.46 2.03 -10.99
CA PHE A 162 0.89 1.07 -11.95
C PHE A 162 1.90 0.63 -13.00
N LEU A 163 2.61 1.56 -13.62
CA LEU A 163 3.63 1.25 -14.61
C LEU A 163 4.83 0.53 -14.00
N ALA A 164 5.12 0.77 -12.72
CA ALA A 164 6.24 0.12 -12.02
C ALA A 164 5.89 -1.30 -11.56
N ILE A 165 4.69 -1.54 -11.04
CA ILE A 165 4.30 -2.83 -10.43
C ILE A 165 3.41 -3.66 -11.36
N GLY A 166 2.42 -3.03 -12.01
CA GLY A 166 1.39 -3.73 -12.78
C GLY A 166 1.77 -4.04 -14.22
N LEU A 167 2.47 -3.11 -14.90
CA LEU A 167 2.81 -3.27 -16.32
C LEU A 167 3.85 -4.39 -16.59
N PRO A 168 4.95 -4.53 -15.82
CA PRO A 168 5.95 -5.55 -16.13
C PRO A 168 5.38 -6.97 -16.07
N PRO A 169 4.59 -7.38 -15.05
CA PRO A 169 3.89 -8.66 -15.06
C PRO A 169 2.99 -8.79 -16.28
N ALA A 170 2.13 -7.79 -16.55
CA ALA A 170 1.21 -7.79 -17.69
C ALA A 170 1.94 -8.05 -19.03
N LEU A 171 3.08 -7.40 -19.25
CA LEU A 171 3.89 -7.59 -20.46
C LEU A 171 4.56 -8.97 -20.49
N ALA A 172 5.08 -9.46 -19.36
CA ALA A 172 5.68 -10.78 -19.27
C ALA A 172 4.68 -11.87 -19.68
N ILE A 173 3.41 -11.73 -19.26
CA ILE A 173 2.33 -12.66 -19.63
C ILE A 173 2.07 -12.65 -21.12
N VAL A 174 1.92 -11.45 -21.71
CA VAL A 174 1.65 -11.31 -23.15
C VAL A 174 2.79 -11.89 -23.99
N SER A 175 4.02 -11.82 -23.50
CA SER A 175 5.22 -12.21 -24.26
C SER A 175 5.67 -13.65 -24.03
N HIS A 176 5.46 -14.22 -22.85
CA HIS A 176 6.03 -15.50 -22.45
C HIS A 176 5.02 -16.49 -21.83
N GLY A 177 3.74 -16.11 -21.75
CA GLY A 177 2.68 -16.92 -21.14
C GLY A 177 2.61 -16.78 -19.61
N PRO A 178 1.61 -17.43 -18.97
CA PRO A 178 1.33 -17.27 -17.53
C PRO A 178 2.50 -17.64 -16.62
N ASP A 179 3.33 -18.60 -17.01
CA ASP A 179 4.43 -19.14 -16.20
C ASP A 179 5.57 -18.14 -15.99
N ALA A 180 5.69 -17.13 -16.86
CA ALA A 180 6.72 -16.09 -16.76
C ALA A 180 6.51 -15.15 -15.56
N VAL A 181 5.30 -15.11 -15.00
CA VAL A 181 4.96 -14.31 -13.82
C VAL A 181 5.66 -14.84 -12.57
N GLY A 182 5.84 -16.17 -12.45
CA GLY A 182 6.53 -16.78 -11.31
C GLY A 182 7.95 -16.25 -11.14
N ALA A 183 8.73 -16.21 -12.23
CA ALA A 183 10.09 -15.69 -12.24
C ALA A 183 10.15 -14.18 -11.93
N LEU A 184 9.17 -13.40 -12.42
CA LEU A 184 9.10 -11.96 -12.17
C LEU A 184 8.64 -11.63 -10.73
N SER A 185 7.76 -12.45 -10.16
CA SER A 185 7.28 -12.33 -8.79
C SER A 185 8.37 -12.62 -7.75
N MET A 186 9.29 -13.54 -8.06
CA MET A 186 10.50 -13.78 -7.25
C MET A 186 11.48 -12.59 -7.27
N LEU A 187 11.46 -11.76 -8.32
CA LEU A 187 12.30 -10.56 -8.45
C LEU A 187 11.74 -9.33 -7.69
N THR A 188 10.43 -9.27 -7.41
CA THR A 188 9.78 -8.10 -6.78
C THR A 188 9.72 -8.14 -5.25
N ALA A 189 10.24 -9.20 -4.61
CA ALA A 189 10.23 -9.38 -3.15
C ALA A 189 8.84 -9.18 -2.51
N ASP A 190 7.76 -9.54 -3.23
CA ASP A 190 6.40 -9.53 -2.69
C ASP A 190 6.25 -10.74 -1.74
N PRO A 191 5.86 -10.54 -0.46
CA PRO A 191 5.56 -11.63 0.46
C PRO A 191 4.55 -12.65 -0.09
N PHE A 192 3.64 -12.26 -1.01
CA PHE A 192 2.74 -13.17 -1.70
C PHE A 192 3.44 -14.05 -2.73
N ALA A 193 4.47 -13.54 -3.42
CA ALA A 193 5.33 -14.33 -4.30
C ALA A 193 6.19 -15.33 -3.50
N ALA A 194 6.59 -14.95 -2.28
CA ALA A 194 7.32 -15.81 -1.35
C ALA A 194 6.42 -16.81 -0.59
N ALA A 195 5.11 -16.54 -0.46
CA ALA A 195 4.09 -17.44 0.10
C ALA A 195 3.37 -18.29 -0.97
N ALA A 196 3.52 -17.94 -2.25
CA ALA A 196 3.12 -18.78 -3.39
C ALA A 196 3.73 -20.20 -3.45
N PRO A 197 4.79 -20.60 -2.70
CA PRO A 197 5.26 -21.98 -2.68
C PRO A 197 4.29 -23.02 -2.08
N SER A 198 3.12 -22.64 -1.55
CA SER A 198 2.10 -23.63 -1.15
C SER A 198 1.04 -23.92 -2.22
N PHE A 199 1.17 -23.37 -3.43
CA PHE A 199 0.33 -23.73 -4.58
C PHE A 199 1.00 -24.78 -5.47
N SER A 200 1.49 -25.87 -4.87
CA SER A 200 1.71 -27.13 -5.60
C SER A 200 1.88 -28.29 -4.64
N ALA A 201 0.96 -29.25 -4.69
CA ALA A 201 1.27 -30.65 -5.00
C ALA A 201 0.08 -31.55 -4.62
N THR A 202 -0.87 -31.72 -5.55
CA THR A 202 -1.51 -33.01 -5.86
C THR A 202 -2.42 -32.87 -7.08
N ASN A 203 -1.79 -33.09 -8.24
CA ASN A 203 -2.24 -33.68 -9.50
C ASN A 203 -3.56 -33.22 -10.19
N THR A 204 -3.35 -32.76 -11.43
CA THR A 204 -4.30 -32.44 -12.53
C THR A 204 -4.97 -31.05 -12.46
N ILE A 205 -4.23 -30.01 -12.87
CA ILE A 205 -4.60 -28.78 -13.64
C ILE A 205 -3.29 -27.96 -13.71
N ASP A 206 -2.50 -28.14 -14.76
CA ASP A 206 -1.15 -27.55 -14.86
C ASP A 206 -1.13 -26.05 -15.26
N ASP A 207 -2.29 -25.36 -15.24
CA ASP A 207 -2.42 -23.92 -15.59
C ASP A 207 -2.93 -23.02 -14.43
N LEU A 208 -3.41 -23.57 -13.31
CA LEU A 208 -4.17 -22.77 -12.32
C LEU A 208 -3.29 -21.92 -11.39
N GLY A 209 -2.06 -22.35 -11.09
CA GLY A 209 -1.14 -21.64 -10.20
C GLY A 209 -0.57 -20.36 -10.83
N ALA A 210 -0.20 -20.44 -12.11
CA ALA A 210 0.22 -19.28 -12.89
C ALA A 210 -0.93 -18.29 -13.11
N LEU A 211 -2.15 -18.79 -13.37
CA LEU A 211 -3.36 -17.97 -13.41
C LEU A 211 -3.67 -17.32 -12.05
N ALA A 212 -3.45 -17.99 -10.93
CA ALA A 212 -3.66 -17.41 -9.59
C ALA A 212 -2.63 -16.31 -9.26
N ALA A 213 -1.35 -16.52 -9.60
CA ALA A 213 -0.30 -15.51 -9.45
C ALA A 213 -0.51 -14.30 -10.39
N LEU A 214 -0.97 -14.56 -11.62
CA LEU A 214 -1.46 -13.58 -12.59
C LEU A 214 -2.61 -12.75 -12.01
N TRP A 215 -3.64 -13.44 -11.49
CA TRP A 215 -4.81 -12.84 -10.88
C TRP A 215 -4.42 -11.94 -9.72
N ALA A 216 -3.60 -12.43 -8.80
CA ALA A 216 -3.15 -11.66 -7.65
C ALA A 216 -2.40 -10.39 -8.07
N THR A 217 -1.41 -10.48 -8.95
CA THR A 217 -0.52 -9.35 -9.27
C THR A 217 -1.19 -8.30 -10.14
N VAL A 218 -1.86 -8.74 -11.22
CA VAL A 218 -2.51 -7.82 -12.17
C VAL A 218 -3.75 -7.19 -11.53
N PHE A 219 -4.60 -7.98 -10.85
CA PHE A 219 -5.79 -7.39 -10.22
C PHE A 219 -5.45 -6.57 -8.99
N PHE A 220 -4.41 -6.90 -8.23
CA PHE A 220 -3.97 -6.02 -7.14
C PHE A 220 -3.62 -4.63 -7.67
N ALA A 221 -2.87 -4.57 -8.77
CA ALA A 221 -2.59 -3.33 -9.47
C ALA A 221 -3.89 -2.66 -9.98
N LEU A 222 -4.71 -3.37 -10.75
CA LEU A 222 -5.92 -2.79 -11.34
C LEU A 222 -6.90 -2.28 -10.28
N VAL A 223 -7.21 -3.10 -9.27
CA VAL A 223 -8.12 -2.74 -8.17
C VAL A 223 -7.55 -1.56 -7.39
N GLY A 224 -6.25 -1.59 -7.06
CA GLY A 224 -5.61 -0.51 -6.33
C GLY A 224 -5.58 0.83 -7.06
N PHE A 225 -5.15 0.82 -8.32
CA PHE A 225 -4.95 2.06 -9.07
C PHE A 225 -6.25 2.62 -9.64
N PHE A 226 -7.16 1.79 -10.16
CA PHE A 226 -8.42 2.30 -10.71
C PHE A 226 -9.42 2.64 -9.61
N PHE A 227 -9.65 1.73 -8.67
CA PHE A 227 -10.64 1.97 -7.60
C PHE A 227 -10.11 2.98 -6.57
N GLY A 228 -8.83 2.89 -6.19
CA GLY A 228 -8.20 3.90 -5.35
C GLY A 228 -8.24 5.29 -5.98
N SER A 229 -7.91 5.42 -7.28
CA SER A 229 -8.01 6.69 -8.01
C SER A 229 -9.44 7.23 -8.04
N ALA A 230 -10.43 6.38 -8.35
CA ALA A 230 -11.84 6.76 -8.35
C ALA A 230 -12.25 7.31 -6.98
N LEU A 231 -12.02 6.57 -5.89
CA LEU A 231 -12.41 7.01 -4.54
C LEU A 231 -11.76 8.34 -4.14
N ILE A 232 -10.46 8.50 -4.44
CA ILE A 232 -9.71 9.71 -4.09
C ILE A 232 -10.14 10.90 -4.95
N THR A 233 -10.47 10.72 -6.22
CA THR A 233 -10.95 11.83 -7.08
C THR A 233 -12.33 12.35 -6.67
N TYR A 234 -13.18 11.48 -6.12
CA TYR A 234 -14.47 11.83 -5.49
C TYR A 234 -14.35 12.35 -4.05
N TYR A 235 -13.14 12.51 -3.51
CA TYR A 235 -12.94 13.10 -2.19
C TYR A 235 -13.42 14.56 -2.14
N ASN A 236 -14.24 14.87 -1.13
CA ASN A 236 -14.90 16.18 -0.99
C ASN A 236 -14.19 17.15 -0.03
N GLY A 237 -13.00 16.83 0.46
CA GLY A 237 -12.28 17.70 1.40
C GLY A 237 -12.82 17.68 2.84
N ARG A 238 -13.90 16.94 3.13
CA ARG A 238 -14.49 16.88 4.48
C ARG A 238 -13.85 15.76 5.29
N ARG A 239 -13.62 16.05 6.58
CA ARG A 239 -13.08 15.07 7.53
C ARG A 239 -14.06 13.92 7.81
N GLY A 240 -15.36 14.19 7.86
CA GLY A 240 -16.36 13.24 8.34
C GLY A 240 -16.22 12.98 9.85
N ARG A 241 -16.66 11.81 10.32
CA ARG A 241 -16.59 11.43 11.74
C ARG A 241 -15.13 11.30 12.21
N PRO A 242 -14.78 11.80 13.40
CA PRO A 242 -13.42 11.69 13.92
C PRO A 242 -13.11 10.23 14.31
N MET A 243 -12.16 9.60 13.63
CA MET A 243 -11.70 8.23 13.95
C MET A 243 -10.17 8.12 14.12
N LYS A 244 -9.50 9.23 14.46
CA LYS A 244 -8.03 9.31 14.45
C LYS A 244 -7.37 8.20 15.27
N TRP A 245 -7.73 8.05 16.54
CA TRP A 245 -7.08 7.08 17.43
C TRP A 245 -7.44 5.64 17.09
N PHE A 246 -8.70 5.39 16.74
CA PHE A 246 -9.12 4.09 16.22
C PHE A 246 -8.31 3.68 14.99
N PHE A 247 -8.15 4.59 14.02
CA PHE A 247 -7.41 4.33 12.79
C PHE A 247 -5.94 3.95 13.05
N TYR A 248 -5.29 4.62 13.99
CA TYR A 248 -3.92 4.28 14.37
C TYR A 248 -3.83 2.96 15.14
N ALA A 249 -4.72 2.75 16.11
CA ALA A 249 -4.74 1.53 16.93
C ALA A 249 -5.15 0.30 16.12
N TYR A 250 -5.97 0.48 15.09
CA TYR A 250 -6.43 -0.61 14.22
C TYR A 250 -5.24 -1.37 13.63
N TYR A 251 -4.22 -0.65 13.13
CA TYR A 251 -3.08 -1.27 12.44
C TYR A 251 -2.34 -2.32 13.28
N PRO A 252 -1.79 -2.04 14.47
CA PRO A 252 -1.17 -3.09 15.28
C PRO A 252 -2.17 -4.14 15.78
N VAL A 253 -3.42 -3.74 16.11
CA VAL A 253 -4.41 -4.67 16.68
C VAL A 253 -4.85 -5.72 15.68
N HIS A 254 -5.22 -5.35 14.45
CA HIS A 254 -5.67 -6.34 13.47
C HIS A 254 -4.54 -7.29 13.06
N LEU A 255 -3.28 -6.83 12.97
CA LEU A 255 -2.13 -7.70 12.75
C LEU A 255 -1.95 -8.70 13.89
N ALA A 256 -2.04 -8.24 15.14
CA ALA A 256 -1.93 -9.13 16.31
C ALA A 256 -3.06 -10.16 16.35
N VAL A 257 -4.29 -9.77 15.98
CA VAL A 257 -5.44 -10.69 15.87
C VAL A 257 -5.21 -11.71 14.76
N ILE A 258 -4.77 -11.28 13.57
CA ILE A 258 -4.49 -12.19 12.45
C ILE A 258 -3.38 -13.17 12.81
N TRP A 259 -2.31 -12.71 13.44
CA TRP A 259 -1.24 -13.58 13.93
C TRP A 259 -1.72 -14.58 14.99
N LEU A 260 -2.52 -14.13 15.96
CA LEU A 260 -3.08 -15.03 16.97
C LEU A 260 -3.95 -16.10 16.30
N MET A 261 -4.77 -15.71 15.33
CA MET A 261 -5.59 -16.65 14.55
C MET A 261 -4.74 -17.61 13.72
N SER A 262 -3.62 -17.17 13.14
CA SER A 262 -2.76 -18.04 12.35
C SER A 262 -2.15 -19.13 13.22
N VAL A 263 -1.71 -18.81 14.44
CA VAL A 263 -1.17 -19.79 15.40
C VAL A 263 -2.23 -20.79 15.89
N LEU A 264 -3.52 -20.41 15.88
CA LEU A 264 -4.61 -21.27 16.35
C LEU A 264 -5.20 -22.17 15.25
N ILE A 265 -5.10 -21.77 13.98
CA ILE A 265 -5.77 -22.42 12.85
C ILE A 265 -4.77 -23.20 11.97
N ILE A 266 -3.52 -22.77 11.91
CA ILE A 266 -2.45 -23.32 11.04
C ILE A 266 -1.37 -23.94 11.94
#